data_AF-A0A161MME1-F1
#
_entry.id   AF-A0A161MME1-F1
#
_cell.length_a   1.000
_cell.length_b   1.000
_cell.length_c   1.000
_cell.angle_alpha   90.00
_cell.angle_beta   90.00
_cell.angle_gamma   90.00
#
_symmetry.space_group_name_H-M   'P 1'
#
loop_
_entity.id
_entity.type
_entity.pdbx_description
1 polymer ?
#
loop_
_entity_poly.entity_id
_entity_poly.type
_entity_poly.pdbx_seq_one_letter_code
_entity_poly.pdbx_strand_id
1 'polypeptide(L)'
;MLNQAAVDALYSATYVENYLDCVENLPDDIQRYLSRLHELDISYRGYLKDIDNYREAIEKEDLEIHGLRKTLYKLEQVLISLQEVGDEKVEIGQLINDLIDNKYRQLDQDLKNLDFYKIQEA
;
A
#
# COMPACT_ATOMS: atom_id res chain seq x y z
N MET A 1 32.68 -31.27 -13.58
CA MET A 1 32.35 -31.30 -12.13
C MET A 1 32.71 -29.99 -11.42
N LEU A 2 33.96 -29.49 -11.45
CA LEU A 2 34.34 -28.22 -10.79
C LEU A 2 33.54 -26.97 -11.25
N ASN A 3 33.17 -26.92 -12.54
CA ASN A 3 32.38 -25.81 -13.09
C ASN A 3 30.89 -25.92 -12.72
N GLN A 4 30.38 -27.14 -12.47
CA GLN A 4 28.95 -27.37 -12.18
C GLN A 4 28.61 -26.99 -10.74
N ALA A 5 29.41 -27.47 -9.78
CA ALA A 5 29.26 -27.09 -8.38
C ALA A 5 29.39 -25.57 -8.17
N ALA A 6 30.17 -24.89 -9.00
CA ALA A 6 30.29 -23.44 -8.99
C ALA A 6 29.01 -22.74 -9.47
N VAL A 7 28.35 -23.26 -10.51
CA VAL A 7 27.09 -22.73 -11.04
C VAL A 7 25.93 -22.95 -10.06
N ASP A 8 25.83 -24.14 -9.46
CA ASP A 8 24.77 -24.44 -8.47
C ASP A 8 24.93 -23.60 -7.19
N ALA A 9 26.19 -23.39 -6.76
CA ALA A 9 26.50 -22.50 -5.65
C ALA A 9 26.14 -21.04 -5.98
N LEU A 10 26.32 -20.60 -7.21
CA LEU A 10 25.93 -19.27 -7.69
C LEU A 10 24.41 -19.08 -7.62
N TYR A 11 23.61 -19.98 -8.19
CA TYR A 11 22.15 -19.88 -8.13
C TYR A 11 21.61 -19.97 -6.70
N SER A 12 22.23 -20.81 -5.86
CA SER A 12 21.84 -20.95 -4.45
C SER A 12 22.17 -19.69 -3.65
N ALA A 13 23.35 -19.10 -3.90
CA ALA A 13 23.75 -17.84 -3.29
C ALA A 13 22.79 -16.71 -3.67
N THR A 14 22.46 -16.57 -4.97
CA THR A 14 21.51 -15.55 -5.43
C THR A 14 20.12 -15.70 -4.80
N TYR A 15 19.57 -16.91 -4.77
CA TYR A 15 18.26 -17.15 -4.14
C TYR A 15 18.27 -16.81 -2.66
N VAL A 16 19.29 -17.25 -1.92
CA VAL A 16 19.41 -16.97 -0.48
C VAL A 16 19.61 -15.48 -0.22
N GLU A 17 20.44 -14.79 -1.01
CA GLU A 17 20.65 -13.35 -0.91
C GLU A 17 19.35 -12.57 -1.11
N ASN A 18 18.62 -12.86 -2.18
CA ASN A 18 17.33 -12.21 -2.46
C ASN A 18 16.27 -12.55 -1.40
N TYR A 19 16.28 -13.78 -0.86
CA TYR A 19 15.38 -14.17 0.21
C TYR A 19 15.69 -13.41 1.51
N LEU A 20 16.96 -13.29 1.87
CA LEU A 20 17.39 -12.52 3.05
C LEU A 20 17.02 -11.05 2.91
N ASP A 21 17.24 -10.44 1.74
CA ASP A 21 16.81 -9.07 1.46
C ASP A 21 15.28 -8.90 1.63
N CYS A 22 14.48 -9.87 1.21
CA CYS A 22 13.04 -9.86 1.46
C CYS A 22 12.71 -9.91 2.96
N VAL A 23 13.40 -10.76 3.72
CA VAL A 23 13.13 -10.90 5.17
C VAL A 23 13.60 -9.68 5.95
N GLU A 24 14.69 -9.06 5.54
CA GLU A 24 15.31 -7.93 6.25
C GLU A 24 14.65 -6.59 5.89
N ASN A 25 14.33 -6.34 4.62
CA ASN A 25 13.95 -5.01 4.16
C ASN A 25 12.45 -4.85 3.85
N LEU A 26 11.79 -5.88 3.29
CA LEU A 26 10.39 -5.78 2.87
C LEU A 26 9.41 -5.45 4.03
N PRO A 27 9.56 -6.03 5.25
CA PRO A 27 8.68 -5.69 6.37
C PRO A 27 8.76 -4.21 6.75
N ASP A 28 9.98 -3.65 6.76
CA ASP A 28 10.22 -2.24 7.09
C ASP A 28 9.61 -1.31 6.02
N ASP A 29 9.74 -1.66 4.74
CA ASP A 29 9.13 -0.90 3.64
C ASP A 29 7.60 -0.92 3.74
N ILE A 30 6.99 -2.10 3.94
CA ILE A 30 5.55 -2.23 4.14
C ILE A 30 5.09 -1.45 5.36
N GLN A 31 5.84 -1.49 6.46
CA GLN A 31 5.50 -0.76 7.68
C GLN A 31 5.43 0.75 7.46
N ARG A 32 6.30 1.32 6.62
CA ARG A 32 6.25 2.75 6.28
C ARG A 32 4.94 3.11 5.58
N TYR A 33 4.52 2.30 4.61
CA TYR A 33 3.25 2.50 3.91
C TYR A 33 2.04 2.29 4.83
N LEU A 34 2.07 1.28 5.70
CA LEU A 34 1.01 1.06 6.69
C LEU A 34 0.91 2.19 7.73
N SER A 35 2.05 2.77 8.12
CA SER A 35 2.08 3.94 9.01
C SER A 35 1.43 5.14 8.34
N ARG A 36 1.73 5.40 7.06
CA ARG A 36 1.06 6.44 6.28
C ARG A 36 -0.44 6.17 6.12
N LEU A 37 -0.82 4.93 5.84
CA LEU A 37 -2.23 4.53 5.74
C LEU A 37 -2.98 4.78 7.05
N HIS A 38 -2.33 4.54 8.19
CA HIS A 38 -2.89 4.82 9.51
C HIS A 38 -3.10 6.33 9.75
N GLU A 39 -2.15 7.18 9.35
CA GLU A 39 -2.32 8.65 9.41
C GLU A 39 -3.51 9.11 8.56
N LEU A 40 -3.66 8.56 7.35
CA LEU A 40 -4.80 8.83 6.48
C LEU A 40 -6.13 8.36 7.10
N ASP A 41 -6.13 7.23 7.80
CA ASP A 41 -7.30 6.76 8.55
C ASP A 41 -7.73 7.71 9.66
N ILE A 42 -6.77 8.34 10.35
CA ILE A 42 -7.07 9.35 11.37
C ILE A 42 -7.71 10.58 10.71
N SER A 43 -7.11 11.11 9.64
CA SER A 43 -7.64 12.26 8.89
C SER A 43 -9.03 11.97 8.33
N TYR A 44 -9.23 10.79 7.74
CA TYR A 44 -10.51 10.34 7.20
C TYR A 44 -11.63 10.37 8.25
N ARG A 45 -11.37 9.87 9.48
CA ARG A 45 -12.34 9.93 10.58
C ARG A 45 -12.65 11.37 11.01
N GLY A 46 -11.65 12.25 10.96
CA GLY A 46 -11.85 13.68 11.20
C GLY A 46 -12.83 14.29 10.21
N TYR A 47 -12.62 14.04 8.91
CA TYR A 47 -13.52 14.52 7.85
C TYR A 47 -14.93 13.94 7.96
N LEU A 48 -15.09 12.65 8.29
CA LEU A 48 -16.41 12.06 8.52
C LEU A 48 -17.17 12.77 9.65
N LYS A 49 -16.48 13.07 10.76
CA LYS A 49 -17.08 13.83 11.86
C LYS A 49 -17.50 15.23 11.43
N ASP A 50 -16.68 15.92 10.62
CA ASP A 50 -17.02 17.24 10.10
C ASP A 50 -18.22 17.19 9.15
N ILE A 51 -18.33 16.15 8.32
CA ILE A 51 -19.50 15.91 7.46
C ILE A 51 -20.76 15.73 8.29
N ASP A 52 -20.71 14.91 9.35
CA ASP A 52 -21.86 14.72 10.25
C ASP A 52 -22.26 16.05 10.91
N ASN A 53 -21.29 16.83 11.40
CA ASN A 53 -21.56 18.15 11.99
C ASN A 53 -22.23 19.12 11.00
N TYR A 54 -21.76 19.16 9.75
CA TYR A 54 -22.36 20.02 8.72
C TYR A 54 -23.73 19.52 8.28
N ARG A 55 -23.94 18.20 8.20
CA ARG A 55 -25.25 17.60 7.90
C ARG A 55 -26.26 17.99 8.97
N GLU A 56 -25.94 17.79 10.24
CA GLU A 56 -26.81 18.19 11.36
C GLU A 56 -27.10 19.70 11.37
N ALA A 57 -26.13 20.53 10.99
CA ALA A 57 -26.33 21.98 10.90
C ALA A 57 -27.32 22.35 9.79
N ILE A 58 -27.30 21.63 8.65
CA ILE A 58 -28.22 21.85 7.53
C ILE A 58 -29.63 21.37 7.87
N GLU A 59 -29.76 20.25 8.59
CA GLU A 59 -31.05 19.68 9.01
C GLU A 59 -31.79 20.53 10.05
N LYS A 60 -31.06 21.36 10.81
CA LYS A 60 -31.66 22.37 11.69
C LYS A 60 -32.23 23.49 10.81
N GLU A 61 -33.55 23.48 10.60
CA GLU A 61 -34.31 24.44 9.77
C GLU A 61 -34.22 25.93 10.19
N ASP A 62 -33.33 26.27 11.14
CA ASP A 62 -33.09 27.62 11.65
C ASP A 62 -32.05 28.43 10.83
N LEU A 63 -31.46 27.84 9.78
CA LEU A 63 -30.44 28.54 8.98
C LEU A 63 -31.07 29.48 7.94
N GLU A 64 -30.72 30.77 8.02
CA GLU A 64 -30.94 31.71 6.92
C GLU A 64 -30.23 31.25 5.63
N ILE A 65 -30.77 31.61 4.46
CA ILE A 65 -30.27 31.21 3.13
C ILE A 65 -28.76 31.44 2.97
N HIS A 66 -28.23 32.55 3.47
CA HIS A 66 -26.79 32.85 3.39
C HIS A 66 -25.96 31.90 4.30
N GLY A 67 -26.47 31.58 5.49
CA GLY A 67 -25.86 30.62 6.39
C GLY A 67 -25.84 29.21 5.79
N LEU A 68 -26.97 28.79 5.22
CA LEU A 68 -27.10 27.51 4.51
C LEU A 68 -26.08 27.39 3.37
N ARG A 69 -25.97 28.40 2.50
CA ARG A 69 -25.01 28.39 1.39
C ARG A 69 -23.57 28.26 1.86
N LYS A 70 -23.21 28.95 2.96
CA LYS A 70 -21.87 28.88 3.55
C LYS A 70 -21.57 27.49 4.12
N THR A 71 -22.55 26.87 4.78
CA THR A 71 -22.41 25.51 5.34
C THR A 71 -22.28 24.48 4.23
N LEU A 72 -23.08 24.57 3.17
CA LEU A 72 -22.99 23.69 1.99
C LEU A 72 -21.63 23.79 1.32
N TYR A 73 -21.08 25.00 1.15
CA TYR A 73 -19.74 25.17 0.58
C TYR A 73 -18.65 24.51 1.44
N LYS A 74 -18.75 24.61 2.77
CA LYS A 74 -17.78 23.92 3.65
C LYS A 74 -17.91 22.40 3.56
N LEU A 75 -19.14 21.89 3.50
CA LEU A 75 -19.39 20.46 3.31
C LEU A 75 -18.79 19.96 2.00
N GLU A 76 -18.97 20.70 0.90
CA GLU A 76 -18.36 20.41 -0.39
C GLU A 76 -16.83 20.30 -0.29
N GLN A 77 -16.17 21.28 0.35
CA GLN A 77 -14.72 21.25 0.53
C GLN A 77 -14.25 20.03 1.34
N VAL A 78 -14.96 19.68 2.42
CA VAL A 78 -14.62 18.48 3.21
C VAL A 78 -14.84 17.19 2.42
N LEU A 79 -15.89 17.12 1.60
CA LEU A 79 -16.14 15.95 0.75
C LEU A 79 -15.04 15.77 -0.30
N ILE A 80 -14.54 16.87 -0.89
CA ILE A 80 -13.40 16.84 -1.80
C ILE A 80 -12.16 16.31 -1.08
N SER A 81 -11.82 16.85 0.10
CA SER A 81 -10.67 16.36 0.88
C SER A 81 -10.82 14.90 1.33
N LEU A 82 -12.04 14.47 1.66
CA LEU A 82 -12.32 13.08 2.00
C LEU A 82 -12.05 12.15 0.80
N GLN A 83 -12.45 12.58 -0.40
CA GLN A 83 -12.18 11.84 -1.63
C GLN A 83 -10.68 11.75 -1.92
N GLU A 84 -9.94 12.85 -1.82
CA GLU A 84 -8.49 12.88 -2.02
C GLU A 84 -7.77 11.91 -1.07
N VAL A 85 -8.18 11.86 0.21
CA VAL A 85 -7.67 10.86 1.18
C VAL A 85 -8.04 9.44 0.77
N GLY A 86 -9.24 9.22 0.24
CA GLY A 86 -9.67 7.93 -0.29
C GLY A 86 -8.79 7.45 -1.44
N ASP A 87 -8.49 8.35 -2.39
CA ASP A 87 -7.65 8.06 -3.54
C ASP A 87 -6.21 7.73 -3.11
N GLU A 88 -5.63 8.48 -2.17
CA GLU A 88 -4.29 8.21 -1.63
C GLU A 88 -4.20 6.85 -0.93
N LYS A 89 -5.26 6.43 -0.21
CA LYS A 89 -5.30 5.08 0.41
C LYS A 89 -5.29 3.97 -0.64
N VAL A 90 -6.00 4.14 -1.75
CA VAL A 90 -6.00 3.17 -2.85
C VAL A 90 -4.62 3.09 -3.48
N GLU A 91 -3.97 4.22 -3.72
CA GLU A 91 -2.60 4.28 -4.24
C GLU A 91 -1.61 3.56 -3.32
N ILE A 92 -1.66 3.81 -2.01
CA ILE A 92 -0.82 3.10 -1.04
C ILE A 92 -1.06 1.58 -1.08
N GLY A 93 -2.33 1.16 -1.18
CA GLY A 93 -2.68 -0.24 -1.32
C GLY A 93 -2.06 -0.88 -2.57
N GLN A 94 -2.06 -0.17 -3.70
CA GLN A 94 -1.41 -0.61 -4.93
C GLN A 94 0.11 -0.73 -4.75
N LEU A 95 0.76 0.28 -4.16
CA LEU A 95 2.20 0.26 -3.92
C LEU A 95 2.65 -0.92 -3.05
N ILE A 96 1.89 -1.24 -1.99
CA ILE A 96 2.18 -2.41 -1.13
C ILE A 96 2.06 -3.72 -1.94
N ASN A 97 1.00 -3.87 -2.74
CA ASN A 97 0.82 -5.06 -3.56
C ASN A 97 1.95 -5.21 -4.59
N ASP A 98 2.31 -4.13 -5.28
CA ASP A 98 3.38 -4.15 -6.28
C ASP A 98 4.74 -4.52 -5.65
N LEU A 99 5.04 -4.03 -4.45
CA LEU A 99 6.25 -4.40 -3.72
C LEU A 99 6.30 -5.89 -3.40
N ILE A 100 5.20 -6.43 -2.88
CA ILE A 100 5.09 -7.86 -2.54
C ILE A 100 5.18 -8.71 -3.81
N ASP A 101 4.44 -8.36 -4.85
CA ASP A 101 4.41 -9.08 -6.12
C ASP A 101 5.80 -9.12 -6.79
N ASN A 102 6.53 -8.00 -6.76
CA ASN A 102 7.88 -7.93 -7.33
C ASN A 102 8.84 -8.87 -6.60
N LYS A 103 8.85 -8.86 -5.26
CA LYS A 103 9.68 -9.76 -4.46
C LYS A 103 9.28 -11.21 -4.63
N TYR A 104 7.99 -11.51 -4.68
CA TYR A 104 7.47 -12.84 -4.93
C TYR A 104 7.91 -13.38 -6.29
N ARG A 105 7.75 -12.60 -7.37
CA ARG A 105 8.16 -13.00 -8.72
C ARG A 105 9.67 -13.20 -8.83
N GLN A 106 10.45 -12.36 -8.16
CA GLN A 106 11.90 -12.51 -8.11
C GLN A 106 12.30 -13.85 -7.48
N LEU A 107 11.78 -14.15 -6.29
CA LEU A 107 12.07 -15.40 -5.59
C LEU A 107 11.55 -16.64 -6.33
N ASP A 108 10.37 -16.56 -6.95
CA ASP A 108 9.82 -17.64 -7.77
C ASP A 108 10.70 -17.93 -8.99
N GLN A 109 11.22 -16.88 -9.65
CA GLN A 109 12.14 -17.05 -10.76
C GLN A 109 13.48 -17.65 -10.32
N ASP A 110 14.03 -17.19 -9.19
CA ASP A 110 15.27 -17.71 -8.63
C ASP A 110 15.13 -19.18 -8.23
N LEU A 111 14.00 -19.56 -7.63
CA LEU A 111 13.69 -20.95 -7.29
C LEU A 111 13.53 -21.82 -8.55
N LYS A 112 12.82 -21.34 -9.56
CA LYS A 112 12.72 -22.03 -10.85
C LYS A 112 14.09 -22.28 -11.45
N ASN A 113 14.98 -21.28 -11.43
CA ASN A 113 16.33 -21.46 -11.93
C ASN A 113 17.03 -22.60 -11.19
N LEU A 114 16.93 -22.68 -9.85
CA LEU A 114 17.46 -23.79 -9.07
C LEU A 114 16.87 -25.16 -9.45
N ASP A 115 15.56 -25.24 -9.70
CA ASP A 115 14.88 -26.51 -10.02
C ASP A 115 15.12 -26.96 -11.48
N PHE A 116 15.19 -26.03 -12.44
CA PHE A 116 15.47 -26.34 -13.84
C PHE A 116 16.85 -26.98 -14.04
N TYR A 117 17.86 -26.54 -13.28
CA TYR A 117 19.18 -27.17 -13.33
C TYR A 117 19.18 -28.58 -12.72
N LYS A 118 18.43 -28.80 -11.63
CA LYS A 118 18.28 -30.15 -11.03
C LYS A 118 17.58 -31.14 -11.97
N ILE A 119 16.65 -30.68 -12.80
CA ILE A 119 15.91 -31.53 -13.75
C ILE A 119 16.75 -31.88 -14.99
N GLN A 120 17.69 -31.02 -15.43
CA GLN A 120 18.62 -31.35 -16.52
C GLN A 120 19.62 -32.46 -16.15
N GLU A 121 19.74 -32.80 -14.87
CA GLU A 121 20.59 -33.88 -14.37
C GLU A 121 19.90 -35.26 -14.25
N ALA A 122 18.56 -35.33 -14.42
CA ALA A 122 17.78 -36.57 -14.32
C ALA A 122 17.54 -37.23 -15.70
#